data_AF-A0A9P9TAB9-F1
#
_entry.id   AF-A0A9P9TAB9-F1
#
_cell.length_a   1.000
_cell.length_b   1.000
_cell.length_c   1.000
_cell.angle_alpha   90.00
_cell.angle_beta   90.00
_cell.angle_gamma   90.00
#
_symmetry.space_group_name_H-M   'P 1'
#
loop_
_entity.id
_entity.type
_entity.pdbx_description
1 polymer ?
#
loop_
_entity_poly.entity_id
_entity_poly.type
_entity_poly.pdbx_seq_one_letter_code
_entity_poly.pdbx_strand_id
1 'polypeptide(L)'
;MALFRDRIQSIWSYVSPRKTVERRDKEFKIPAIPVKRTPLKRHVEIPESREMSPESRIKSWKVRTPSPQSDLDGDLDMDRTLLPPSPPTSAKLLEDFEGDTLVASPSVHAPSKTGASAEEWNANEDTIAVDDGNFMNTTIDVGAEKQRREEQGRQLRNAGWPADAVFLFQKLGLRGMEPLLLMDWVNDLDTLPEYLFTSRQDRAFLRPALGSGYRAQQALCALFDLGGRARDANLTKAPKRKPEYHIKRAVQQYTAWAMKDGAVDHLWPTLPLFKVVTWPKTVHAAVGEQEMLEKLGNLYNEWHDALGIHEAEDRMDKVVPEVPTLYGVTASHTIMAFVSYGPPSADKQDPQLRLIAMFDFGKEGYEVWHALAIAIFVTHCRNRMMQLKEMLPDRQPLLQDDPDL
;
A
#
# COMPACT_ATOMS: atom_id res chain seq x y z
N MET A 1 -20.22 32.75 -33.85
CA MET A 1 -21.13 31.92 -33.02
C MET A 1 -20.28 31.05 -32.09
N ALA A 2 -19.43 31.51 -31.16
CA ALA A 2 -19.45 32.67 -30.24
C ALA A 2 -20.72 32.71 -29.39
N LEU A 3 -20.78 31.87 -28.34
CA LEU A 3 -21.55 32.09 -27.09
C LEU A 3 -21.38 30.98 -26.01
N PHE A 4 -20.54 29.96 -26.21
CA PHE A 4 -20.24 28.95 -25.18
C PHE A 4 -18.75 28.82 -24.81
N ARG A 5 -17.92 29.80 -25.21
CA ARG A 5 -16.49 29.82 -24.86
C ARG A 5 -16.19 30.52 -23.52
N ASP A 6 -17.15 31.27 -22.98
CA ASP A 6 -16.89 32.23 -21.89
C ASP A 6 -17.29 31.77 -20.48
N ARG A 7 -17.80 30.54 -20.30
CA ARG A 7 -18.04 29.99 -18.94
C ARG A 7 -17.01 28.99 -18.44
N ILE A 8 -16.03 28.62 -19.28
CA ILE A 8 -14.90 27.75 -18.87
C ILE A 8 -13.61 28.57 -18.65
N GLN A 9 -13.55 29.84 -19.09
CA GLN A 9 -12.42 30.74 -18.84
C GLN A 9 -12.54 31.61 -17.57
N SER A 10 -13.70 31.62 -16.91
CA SER A 10 -13.94 32.43 -15.71
C SER A 10 -13.45 31.79 -14.39
N ILE A 11 -12.91 30.58 -14.42
CA ILE A 11 -12.33 29.91 -13.23
C ILE A 11 -10.80 29.82 -13.31
N TRP A 12 -10.20 30.08 -14.47
CA TRP A 12 -8.74 29.98 -14.70
C TRP A 12 -8.07 31.33 -15.06
N SER A 13 -8.72 32.46 -14.77
CA SER A 13 -8.17 33.81 -14.99
C SER A 13 -7.83 34.58 -13.71
N TYR A 14 -7.62 33.89 -12.58
CA TYR A 14 -7.28 34.56 -11.31
C TYR A 14 -6.09 33.96 -10.55
N VAL A 15 -4.94 33.76 -11.19
CA VAL A 15 -3.62 33.90 -10.53
C VAL A 15 -2.56 34.36 -11.54
N SER A 16 -2.67 35.61 -11.96
CA SER A 16 -1.48 36.48 -12.04
C SER A 16 -1.80 37.67 -11.18
N PRO A 17 -0.94 37.99 -10.20
CA PRO A 17 -0.28 39.27 -10.33
C PRO A 17 1.23 39.19 -10.19
N ARG A 18 1.89 39.79 -11.17
CA ARG A 18 3.18 40.45 -11.00
C ARG A 18 3.14 41.38 -9.77
N LYS A 19 4.24 41.33 -9.00
CA LYS A 19 4.86 42.42 -8.24
C LYS A 19 4.00 43.16 -7.20
N THR A 20 4.32 42.91 -5.93
CA THR A 20 4.80 43.97 -5.03
C THR A 20 6.08 43.50 -4.33
N VAL A 21 7.15 44.21 -4.62
CA VAL A 21 8.41 44.21 -3.88
C VAL A 21 8.12 44.89 -2.54
N GLU A 22 8.19 44.16 -1.44
CA GLU A 22 8.52 44.75 -0.15
C GLU A 22 9.72 44.02 0.46
N ARG A 23 10.83 44.73 0.37
CA ARG A 23 12.13 44.42 0.96
C ARG A 23 11.98 44.50 2.48
N ARG A 24 11.98 43.36 3.17
CA ARG A 24 12.25 43.30 4.62
C ARG A 24 13.71 42.93 4.81
N ASP A 25 14.54 43.97 4.88
CA ASP A 25 15.88 43.87 5.47
C ASP A 25 15.71 43.58 6.97
N LYS A 26 15.86 42.32 7.36
CA LYS A 26 16.14 41.93 8.74
C LYS A 26 17.42 41.14 8.75
N GLU A 27 18.41 41.66 9.47
CA GLU A 27 19.72 41.03 9.65
C GLU A 27 19.54 39.66 10.32
N PHE A 28 19.91 38.62 9.58
CA PHE A 28 19.97 37.26 10.10
C PHE A 28 21.22 37.13 10.97
N LYS A 29 21.09 37.27 12.29
CA LYS A 29 22.17 36.98 13.24
C LYS A 29 22.40 35.47 13.28
N ILE A 30 23.51 35.03 12.68
CA ILE A 30 24.01 33.66 12.76
C ILE A 30 24.56 33.44 14.18
N PRO A 31 24.01 32.52 15.01
CA PRO A 31 24.67 32.13 16.25
C PRO A 31 25.97 31.40 15.92
N ALA A 32 27.07 31.81 16.55
CA ALA A 32 28.40 31.26 16.33
C ALA A 32 28.44 29.75 16.61
N ILE A 33 28.95 29.00 15.63
CA ILE A 33 29.18 27.55 15.73
C ILE A 33 30.26 27.31 16.80
N PRO A 34 30.02 26.49 17.83
CA PRO A 34 31.03 26.16 18.82
C PRO A 34 32.13 25.29 18.17
N VAL A 35 33.35 25.84 18.09
CA VAL A 35 34.54 25.11 17.66
C VAL A 35 34.90 24.07 18.73
N LYS A 36 34.62 22.79 18.47
CA LYS A 36 35.13 21.68 19.28
C LYS A 36 36.64 21.57 19.09
N ARG A 37 37.40 21.79 20.16
CA ARG A 37 38.84 21.52 20.22
C ARG A 37 39.07 20.01 20.27
N THR A 38 39.88 19.51 19.35
CA THR A 38 40.36 18.13 19.30
C THR A 38 41.44 17.93 20.39
N PRO A 39 41.30 16.99 21.34
CA PRO A 39 42.42 16.62 22.20
C PRO A 39 43.33 15.60 21.50
N LEU A 40 44.64 15.84 21.67
CA LEU A 40 45.76 15.06 21.15
C LEU A 40 45.70 13.58 21.53
N LYS A 41 46.13 12.75 20.58
CA LYS A 41 46.45 11.32 20.75
C LYS A 41 47.44 11.13 21.90
N ARG A 42 47.01 10.41 22.94
CA ARG A 42 47.91 9.82 23.93
C ARG A 42 47.97 8.32 23.66
N HIS A 43 49.14 7.85 23.25
CA HIS A 43 49.50 6.44 23.23
C HIS A 43 49.30 5.89 24.64
N VAL A 44 48.52 4.81 24.77
CA VAL A 44 48.49 3.97 25.97
C VAL A 44 48.62 2.54 25.50
N GLU A 45 49.56 1.87 26.15
CA GLU A 45 50.08 0.54 25.88
C GLU A 45 49.04 -0.55 26.17
N ILE A 46 49.16 -1.65 25.42
CA ILE A 46 48.40 -2.89 25.56
C ILE A 46 48.85 -3.58 26.85
N PRO A 47 47.92 -4.11 27.67
CA PRO A 47 48.22 -5.25 28.52
C PRO A 47 47.46 -6.50 28.08
N GLU A 48 48.13 -7.60 28.36
CA GLU A 48 47.90 -8.97 27.94
C GLU A 48 46.58 -9.59 28.43
N SER A 49 46.22 -10.64 27.70
CA SER A 49 45.26 -11.70 27.99
C SER A 49 44.88 -11.89 29.46
N ARG A 50 43.57 -11.85 29.73
CA ARG A 50 43.00 -12.51 30.91
C ARG A 50 41.69 -13.20 30.55
N GLU A 51 41.73 -14.52 30.64
CA GLU A 51 40.62 -15.46 30.57
C GLU A 51 39.53 -15.06 31.59
N MET A 52 38.26 -15.10 31.18
CA MET A 52 37.11 -14.84 32.04
C MET A 52 36.03 -15.90 31.82
N SER A 53 35.88 -16.76 32.83
CA SER A 53 34.88 -17.83 33.01
C SER A 53 33.49 -17.27 33.40
N PRO A 54 32.37 -17.95 33.06
CA PRO A 54 31.01 -17.39 33.07
C PRO A 54 30.27 -17.50 34.43
N GLU A 55 30.89 -17.13 35.55
CA GLU A 55 30.24 -17.20 36.89
C GLU A 55 30.19 -15.88 37.68
N SER A 56 30.59 -14.73 37.12
CA SER A 56 30.73 -13.48 37.89
C SER A 56 29.70 -12.36 37.58
N ARG A 57 28.55 -12.66 36.95
CA ARG A 57 27.63 -11.62 36.43
C ARG A 57 26.20 -11.58 37.00
N ILE A 58 26.01 -11.86 38.29
CA ILE A 58 24.72 -11.56 38.95
C ILE A 58 24.93 -11.06 40.38
N LYS A 59 25.25 -9.78 40.58
CA LYS A 59 25.05 -9.07 41.87
C LYS A 59 24.96 -7.54 41.67
N SER A 60 23.83 -7.01 41.20
CA SER A 60 23.43 -5.60 41.48
C SER A 60 22.12 -5.15 40.82
N TRP A 61 20.97 -5.72 41.16
CA TRP A 61 19.69 -5.04 40.96
C TRP A 61 18.83 -5.18 42.22
N LYS A 62 18.82 -4.12 43.05
CA LYS A 62 17.87 -3.95 44.16
C LYS A 62 16.68 -3.15 43.63
N VAL A 63 15.55 -3.82 43.42
CA VAL A 63 14.26 -3.18 43.12
C VAL A 63 13.60 -2.82 44.45
N ARG A 64 13.27 -1.53 44.64
CA ARG A 64 12.42 -1.06 45.73
C ARG A 64 10.96 -1.13 45.29
N THR A 65 10.17 -1.94 45.96
CA THR A 65 8.70 -1.90 45.94
C THR A 65 8.21 -1.15 47.18
N PRO A 66 7.15 -0.32 47.08
CA PRO A 66 6.35 0.05 48.24
C PRO A 66 5.04 -0.75 48.26
N SER A 67 4.79 -1.42 49.38
CA SER A 67 3.47 -1.95 49.75
C SER A 67 2.65 -0.87 50.48
N PRO A 68 1.30 -0.93 50.43
CA PRO A 68 0.42 0.03 51.08
C PRO A 68 -0.01 -0.44 52.48
N GLN A 69 -0.10 0.47 53.44
CA GLN A 69 -0.95 0.32 54.62
C GLN A 69 -1.66 1.63 54.95
N SER A 70 -2.89 1.45 55.39
CA SER A 70 -3.96 2.36 55.73
C SER A 70 -3.68 3.25 56.95
N ASP A 71 -4.29 4.43 57.04
CA ASP A 71 -5.46 4.65 57.91
C ASP A 71 -5.84 6.14 58.07
N LEU A 72 -7.16 6.36 58.08
CA LEU A 72 -7.97 7.39 58.77
C LEU A 72 -8.27 8.76 58.12
N ASP A 73 -9.59 8.90 57.90
CA ASP A 73 -10.50 10.01 58.23
C ASP A 73 -10.34 11.40 57.60
N GLY A 74 -11.41 11.83 56.92
CA GLY A 74 -11.62 13.25 56.61
C GLY A 74 -12.54 13.47 55.43
N ASP A 75 -13.84 13.43 55.68
CA ASP A 75 -14.86 14.12 54.89
C ASP A 75 -14.46 15.60 54.71
N LEU A 76 -14.49 16.13 53.48
CA LEU A 76 -14.80 17.53 53.15
C LEU A 76 -14.58 17.81 51.64
N ASP A 77 -15.70 18.19 51.02
CA ASP A 77 -15.84 19.06 49.86
C ASP A 77 -14.60 19.88 49.46
N MET A 78 -14.16 19.74 48.21
CA MET A 78 -13.30 20.74 47.58
C MET A 78 -13.72 21.04 46.14
N ASP A 79 -14.67 21.97 46.08
CA ASP A 79 -14.70 23.18 45.27
C ASP A 79 -14.51 23.09 43.75
N ARG A 80 -15.65 22.99 43.07
CA ARG A 80 -15.86 23.06 41.61
C ARG A 80 -15.68 24.47 41.02
N THR A 81 -14.95 25.39 41.66
CA THR A 81 -14.85 26.79 41.22
C THR A 81 -13.47 27.25 40.75
N LEU A 82 -12.50 26.35 40.56
CA LEU A 82 -11.19 26.68 39.96
C LEU A 82 -10.94 26.05 38.58
N LEU A 83 -11.98 25.90 37.76
CA LEU A 83 -11.84 25.63 36.33
C LEU A 83 -12.04 26.92 35.54
N PRO A 84 -11.06 27.36 34.71
CA PRO A 84 -11.25 28.52 33.86
C PRO A 84 -12.34 28.24 32.81
N PRO A 85 -13.22 29.22 32.52
CA PRO A 85 -14.28 29.06 31.55
C PRO A 85 -13.71 29.13 30.13
N SER A 86 -13.89 28.07 29.34
CA SER A 86 -13.68 28.12 27.90
C SER A 86 -15.01 28.37 27.17
N PRO A 87 -15.02 29.22 26.12
CA PRO A 87 -16.18 29.97 25.65
C PRO A 87 -16.97 29.23 24.52
N PRO A 88 -18.08 29.80 24.01
CA PRO A 88 -19.16 29.06 23.37
C PRO A 88 -18.98 28.83 21.86
N THR A 89 -19.77 27.88 21.36
CA THR A 89 -20.24 27.63 19.99
C THR A 89 -19.71 28.56 18.90
N SER A 90 -19.05 28.00 17.87
CA SER A 90 -19.12 28.51 16.50
C SER A 90 -18.71 27.46 15.47
N ALA A 91 -19.53 27.39 14.43
CA ALA A 91 -19.25 26.71 13.18
C ALA A 91 -17.87 27.09 12.61
N LYS A 92 -17.14 26.07 12.15
CA LYS A 92 -16.21 26.17 11.03
C LYS A 92 -16.79 25.18 10.01
N LEU A 93 -17.59 25.64 9.04
CA LEU A 93 -17.09 26.18 7.78
C LEU A 93 -15.78 25.48 7.40
N LEU A 94 -15.89 24.55 6.44
CA LEU A 94 -14.75 24.02 5.71
C LEU A 94 -13.83 25.19 5.36
N GLU A 95 -12.65 25.24 5.98
CA GLU A 95 -11.52 25.95 5.40
C GLU A 95 -10.94 25.03 4.34
N ASP A 96 -11.13 25.52 3.12
CA ASP A 96 -10.46 25.23 1.86
C ASP A 96 -9.23 24.31 1.92
N PHE A 97 -9.29 23.32 1.03
CA PHE A 97 -8.16 22.60 0.44
C PHE A 97 -7.13 23.58 -0.13
N GLU A 98 -6.24 24.10 0.71
CA GLU A 98 -5.00 24.74 0.26
C GLU A 98 -3.86 23.71 0.32
N GLY A 99 -3.87 22.82 -0.67
CA GLY A 99 -2.97 21.67 -0.79
C GLY A 99 -3.09 21.05 -2.18
N ASP A 100 -2.44 21.72 -3.13
CA ASP A 100 -2.39 21.47 -4.57
C ASP A 100 -1.91 20.05 -4.97
N THR A 101 -2.81 19.07 -4.91
CA THR A 101 -2.71 17.78 -5.63
C THR A 101 -4.10 17.19 -5.89
N LEU A 102 -4.90 17.81 -6.76
CA LEU A 102 -6.07 17.15 -7.35
C LEU A 102 -5.65 16.53 -8.69
N VAL A 103 -5.29 15.24 -8.65
CA VAL A 103 -5.17 14.44 -9.87
C VAL A 103 -6.58 14.25 -10.41
N ALA A 104 -6.86 14.83 -11.58
CA ALA A 104 -8.09 14.56 -12.31
C ALA A 104 -8.15 13.06 -12.64
N SER A 105 -9.26 12.42 -12.24
CA SER A 105 -9.60 11.05 -12.61
C SER A 105 -9.64 10.91 -14.14
N PRO A 106 -9.10 9.85 -14.72
CA PRO A 106 -9.18 9.63 -16.14
C PRO A 106 -10.52 8.96 -16.48
N SER A 107 -11.44 9.71 -17.10
CA SER A 107 -12.38 9.20 -18.11
C SER A 107 -13.30 10.31 -18.62
N VAL A 108 -12.98 10.97 -19.75
CA VAL A 108 -14.01 11.43 -20.71
C VAL A 108 -13.37 11.55 -22.10
N HIS A 109 -13.52 10.50 -22.91
CA HIS A 109 -13.64 10.68 -24.35
C HIS A 109 -14.85 9.88 -24.84
N ALA A 110 -15.95 10.57 -25.07
CA ALA A 110 -17.08 10.07 -25.84
C ALA A 110 -17.19 10.89 -27.14
N PRO A 111 -17.44 10.27 -28.31
CA PRO A 111 -18.25 10.88 -29.32
C PRO A 111 -19.72 10.53 -29.06
N SER A 112 -20.55 11.55 -29.17
CA SER A 112 -22.00 11.57 -28.99
C SER A 112 -22.76 10.41 -29.64
N LYS A 113 -23.72 9.83 -28.89
CA LYS A 113 -25.15 9.77 -29.26
C LYS A 113 -26.02 9.20 -28.13
N THR A 114 -26.90 10.07 -27.62
CA THR A 114 -28.28 9.84 -27.12
C THR A 114 -28.64 8.43 -26.62
N GLY A 115 -28.79 8.31 -25.30
CA GLY A 115 -29.45 7.19 -24.63
C GLY A 115 -28.95 7.03 -23.19
N ALA A 116 -29.40 7.91 -22.29
CA ALA A 116 -29.04 7.84 -20.88
C ALA A 116 -29.61 6.56 -20.25
N SER A 117 -28.73 5.63 -19.84
CA SER A 117 -29.01 4.65 -18.81
C SER A 117 -28.16 5.01 -17.59
N ALA A 118 -28.84 5.13 -16.45
CA ALA A 118 -28.22 5.13 -15.14
C ALA A 118 -27.48 3.81 -14.90
N GLU A 119 -26.56 3.80 -13.92
CA GLU A 119 -25.79 2.64 -13.42
C GLU A 119 -24.41 2.40 -14.06
N GLU A 120 -23.50 3.37 -13.98
CA GLU A 120 -22.07 3.07 -13.97
C GLU A 120 -21.55 3.23 -12.54
N TRP A 121 -21.66 2.16 -11.74
CA TRP A 121 -21.16 2.15 -10.36
C TRP A 121 -19.64 2.04 -10.38
N ASN A 122 -18.99 3.21 -10.38
CA ASN A 122 -17.56 3.31 -10.31
C ASN A 122 -17.15 3.33 -8.84
N ALA A 123 -16.27 2.41 -8.42
CA ALA A 123 -15.74 2.38 -7.06
C ALA A 123 -15.22 3.77 -6.62
N ASN A 124 -14.84 4.61 -7.59
CA ASN A 124 -14.35 5.98 -7.46
C ASN A 124 -15.18 6.92 -6.54
N GLU A 125 -16.50 6.79 -6.43
CA GLU A 125 -17.27 7.66 -5.54
C GLU A 125 -17.09 7.29 -4.05
N ASP A 126 -16.62 6.07 -3.76
CA ASP A 126 -16.55 5.53 -2.40
C ASP A 126 -15.20 4.85 -2.08
N THR A 127 -14.24 4.83 -3.01
CA THR A 127 -12.79 4.70 -2.70
C THR A 127 -12.34 6.00 -2.06
N ILE A 128 -12.91 6.30 -0.89
CA ILE A 128 -12.33 7.20 0.11
C ILE A 128 -10.85 6.79 0.14
N ALA A 129 -9.96 7.71 -0.20
CA ALA A 129 -8.53 7.56 0.09
C ALA A 129 -8.49 7.08 1.52
N VAL A 130 -8.20 5.78 1.73
CA VAL A 130 -8.60 5.08 2.96
C VAL A 130 -8.24 6.00 4.09
N ASP A 131 -9.26 6.53 4.78
CA ASP A 131 -9.04 7.50 5.84
C ASP A 131 -8.50 6.71 7.03
N ASP A 132 -7.23 6.32 6.87
CA ASP A 132 -6.48 5.50 7.78
C ASP A 132 -6.29 6.27 9.11
N GLY A 133 -6.65 7.57 9.16
CA GLY A 133 -6.50 8.47 10.30
C GLY A 133 -7.41 8.17 11.48
N ASN A 134 -8.45 7.37 11.29
CA ASN A 134 -9.38 7.01 12.36
C ASN A 134 -9.02 5.70 13.09
N PHE A 135 -7.97 4.97 12.67
CA PHE A 135 -7.58 3.71 13.31
C PHE A 135 -7.06 3.88 14.75
N MET A 136 -6.50 5.05 15.10
CA MET A 136 -5.82 5.23 16.38
C MET A 136 -6.73 5.74 17.52
N ASN A 137 -7.87 6.37 17.23
CA ASN A 137 -8.63 7.13 18.25
C ASN A 137 -10.15 6.89 18.26
N THR A 138 -10.68 6.05 17.37
CA THR A 138 -12.12 5.76 17.31
C THR A 138 -12.33 4.28 17.57
N THR A 139 -13.19 3.94 18.53
CA THR A 139 -13.76 2.60 18.69
C THR A 139 -14.64 2.29 17.48
N ILE A 140 -14.01 1.93 16.37
CA ILE A 140 -14.71 1.46 15.18
C ILE A 140 -15.26 0.07 15.52
N ASP A 141 -16.57 -0.10 15.38
CA ASP A 141 -17.18 -1.42 15.47
C ASP A 141 -16.73 -2.27 14.27
N VAL A 142 -15.80 -3.19 14.54
CA VAL A 142 -15.26 -4.13 13.55
C VAL A 142 -16.38 -4.93 12.86
N GLY A 143 -17.47 -5.23 13.57
CA GLY A 143 -18.62 -5.91 13.01
C GLY A 143 -19.35 -5.06 11.98
N ALA A 144 -19.61 -3.78 12.29
CA ALA A 144 -20.27 -2.84 11.40
C ALA A 144 -19.44 -2.56 10.14
N GLU A 145 -18.12 -2.35 10.28
CA GLU A 145 -17.25 -2.10 9.12
C GLU A 145 -17.12 -3.35 8.24
N LYS A 146 -17.06 -4.54 8.83
CA LYS A 146 -17.11 -5.80 8.06
C LYS A 146 -18.39 -5.92 7.24
N GLN A 147 -19.56 -5.62 7.83
CA GLN A 147 -20.84 -5.63 7.11
C GLN A 147 -20.87 -4.62 5.98
N ARG A 148 -20.35 -3.40 6.21
CA ARG A 148 -20.24 -2.37 5.17
C ARG A 148 -19.40 -2.85 3.99
N ARG A 149 -18.23 -3.46 4.26
CA ARG A 149 -17.34 -4.00 3.21
C ARG A 149 -17.94 -5.20 2.48
N GLU A 150 -18.72 -6.02 3.18
CA GLU A 150 -19.48 -7.11 2.56
C GLU A 150 -20.53 -6.58 1.58
N GLU A 151 -21.26 -5.53 1.96
CA GLU A 151 -22.25 -4.88 1.10
C GLU A 151 -21.61 -4.24 -0.14
N GLN A 152 -20.55 -3.44 0.04
CA GLN A 152 -19.80 -2.88 -1.09
C GLN A 152 -19.27 -3.99 -2.01
N GLY A 153 -18.79 -5.11 -1.45
CA GLY A 153 -18.37 -6.26 -2.25
C GLY A 153 -19.51 -6.96 -3.01
N ARG A 154 -20.75 -6.90 -2.52
CA ARG A 154 -21.93 -7.36 -3.29
C ARG A 154 -22.20 -6.42 -4.47
N GLN A 155 -22.13 -5.12 -4.23
CA GLN A 155 -22.33 -4.10 -5.26
C GLN A 155 -21.27 -4.19 -6.36
N LEU A 156 -20.00 -4.38 -6.00
CA LEU A 156 -18.92 -4.60 -6.98
C LEU A 156 -19.13 -5.88 -7.80
N ARG A 157 -19.58 -6.96 -7.18
CA ARG A 157 -19.93 -8.21 -7.90
C ARG A 157 -21.08 -7.99 -8.88
N ASN A 158 -22.12 -7.28 -8.46
CA ASN A 158 -23.24 -6.92 -9.34
C ASN A 158 -22.79 -6.01 -10.50
N ALA A 159 -21.78 -5.17 -10.29
CA ALA A 159 -21.13 -4.35 -11.32
C ALA A 159 -20.14 -5.14 -12.20
N GLY A 160 -20.11 -6.47 -12.11
CA GLY A 160 -19.28 -7.34 -12.95
C GLY A 160 -17.80 -7.34 -12.57
N TRP A 161 -17.44 -7.07 -11.31
CA TRP A 161 -16.08 -7.27 -10.82
C TRP A 161 -15.78 -8.74 -10.59
N PRO A 162 -14.57 -9.21 -10.99
CA PRO A 162 -14.20 -10.59 -10.74
C PRO A 162 -14.06 -10.86 -9.24
N ALA A 163 -14.40 -12.08 -8.82
CA ALA A 163 -14.43 -12.46 -7.42
C ALA A 163 -13.08 -12.23 -6.71
N ASP A 164 -11.97 -12.49 -7.40
CA ASP A 164 -10.62 -12.30 -6.85
C ASP A 164 -10.32 -10.81 -6.58
N ALA A 165 -10.76 -9.89 -7.44
CA ALA A 165 -10.59 -8.45 -7.23
C ALA A 165 -11.46 -7.94 -6.08
N VAL A 166 -12.69 -8.44 -5.96
CA VAL A 166 -13.59 -8.11 -4.85
C VAL A 166 -13.04 -8.62 -3.52
N PHE A 167 -12.53 -9.85 -3.50
CA PHE A 167 -11.86 -10.41 -2.33
C PHE A 167 -10.69 -9.53 -1.90
N LEU A 168 -9.82 -9.15 -2.85
CA LEU A 168 -8.68 -8.30 -2.58
C LEU A 168 -9.11 -6.91 -2.06
N PHE A 169 -10.14 -6.29 -2.67
CA PHE A 169 -10.71 -5.03 -2.19
C PHE A 169 -11.16 -5.12 -0.72
N GLN A 170 -11.91 -6.17 -0.37
CA GLN A 170 -12.39 -6.39 1.00
C GLN A 170 -11.22 -6.62 1.97
N LYS A 171 -10.25 -7.46 1.57
CA LYS A 171 -9.07 -7.76 2.38
C LYS A 171 -8.23 -6.52 2.65
N LEU A 172 -8.05 -5.66 1.65
CA LEU A 172 -7.36 -4.39 1.80
C LEU A 172 -8.13 -3.43 2.71
N GLY A 173 -9.45 -3.35 2.60
CA GLY A 173 -10.30 -2.54 3.47
C GLY A 173 -10.24 -2.97 4.94
N LEU A 174 -10.06 -4.27 5.20
CA LEU A 174 -10.01 -4.84 6.54
C LEU A 174 -8.59 -5.02 7.11
N ARG A 175 -7.53 -4.60 6.40
CA ARG A 175 -6.11 -4.85 6.75
C ARG A 175 -5.63 -4.36 8.12
N GLY A 176 -6.43 -3.55 8.81
CA GLY A 176 -6.17 -3.05 10.16
C GLY A 176 -7.19 -3.51 11.21
N MET A 177 -8.09 -4.43 10.86
CA MET A 177 -9.24 -4.85 11.69
C MET A 177 -9.43 -6.37 11.77
N GLU A 178 -8.64 -7.14 11.04
CA GLU A 178 -8.64 -8.60 11.10
C GLU A 178 -7.23 -9.13 11.41
N PRO A 179 -7.11 -10.31 12.03
CA PRO A 179 -5.83 -10.96 12.18
C PRO A 179 -5.19 -11.24 10.82
N LEU A 180 -3.95 -10.80 10.63
CA LEU A 180 -3.18 -10.98 9.40
C LEU A 180 -1.91 -11.80 9.61
N LEU A 181 -1.32 -11.74 10.80
CA LEU A 181 0.03 -12.22 11.08
C LEU A 181 0.03 -13.40 12.05
N LEU A 182 1.10 -14.20 12.02
CA LEU A 182 1.29 -15.30 12.95
C LEU A 182 1.69 -14.78 14.33
N MET A 183 1.12 -15.36 15.40
CA MET A 183 1.42 -14.96 16.79
C MET A 183 2.91 -15.03 17.14
N ASP A 184 3.65 -15.94 16.52
CA ASP A 184 5.09 -16.09 16.75
C ASP A 184 5.89 -14.83 16.38
N TRP A 185 5.32 -13.90 15.60
CA TRP A 185 5.99 -12.67 15.17
C TRP A 185 5.73 -11.47 16.09
N VAL A 186 4.87 -11.62 17.11
CA VAL A 186 4.42 -10.48 17.95
C VAL A 186 5.57 -9.76 18.64
N ASN A 187 6.58 -10.50 19.11
CA ASN A 187 7.73 -9.91 19.82
C ASN A 187 8.67 -9.14 18.90
N ASP A 188 8.73 -9.51 17.63
CA ASP A 188 9.62 -8.86 16.65
C ASP A 188 8.92 -7.72 15.90
N LEU A 189 7.59 -7.67 15.96
CA LEU A 189 6.72 -6.66 15.36
C LEU A 189 5.88 -5.97 16.45
N ASP A 190 6.51 -5.64 17.57
CA ASP A 190 5.90 -5.09 18.79
C ASP A 190 5.19 -3.74 18.58
N THR A 191 5.57 -3.00 17.54
CA THR A 191 4.90 -1.75 17.13
C THR A 191 3.53 -1.95 16.49
N LEU A 192 3.18 -3.19 16.09
CA LEU A 192 1.87 -3.51 15.53
C LEU A 192 0.86 -3.84 16.64
N PRO A 193 -0.42 -3.50 16.45
CA PRO A 193 -1.45 -3.89 17.42
C PRO A 193 -1.58 -5.42 17.57
N GLU A 194 -1.70 -5.88 18.81
CA GLU A 194 -1.75 -7.31 19.16
C GLU A 194 -2.90 -8.06 18.46
N TYR A 195 -4.02 -7.39 18.18
CA TYR A 195 -5.18 -8.00 17.52
C TYR A 195 -4.91 -8.40 16.05
N LEU A 196 -3.82 -7.92 15.43
CA LEU A 196 -3.40 -8.35 14.09
C LEU A 196 -2.74 -9.74 14.10
N PHE A 197 -2.38 -10.25 15.28
CA PHE A 197 -1.68 -11.51 15.44
C PHE A 197 -2.64 -12.63 15.85
N THR A 198 -2.37 -13.84 15.37
CA THR A 198 -3.20 -15.01 15.68
C THR A 198 -2.36 -16.28 15.73
N SER A 199 -2.64 -17.14 16.73
CA SER A 199 -2.04 -18.48 16.81
C SER A 199 -2.62 -19.44 15.76
N ARG A 200 -3.79 -19.09 15.21
CA ARG A 200 -4.48 -19.85 14.18
C ARG A 200 -3.91 -19.53 12.79
N GLN A 201 -3.15 -20.48 12.23
CA GLN A 201 -2.50 -20.34 10.93
C GLN A 201 -3.50 -20.16 9.77
N ASP A 202 -4.71 -20.70 9.88
CA ASP A 202 -5.78 -20.54 8.88
C ASP A 202 -6.30 -19.10 8.79
N ARG A 203 -6.20 -18.34 9.89
CA ARG A 203 -6.60 -16.94 9.96
C ARG A 203 -5.49 -15.97 9.57
N ALA A 204 -4.23 -16.35 9.76
CA ALA A 204 -3.09 -15.55 9.34
C ALA A 204 -2.97 -15.55 7.81
N PHE A 205 -3.34 -14.45 7.17
CA PHE A 205 -3.24 -14.30 5.73
C PHE A 205 -1.78 -14.14 5.27
N LEU A 206 -1.00 -13.35 6.01
CA LEU A 206 0.42 -13.09 5.77
C LEU A 206 1.24 -14.15 6.51
N ARG A 207 1.44 -15.28 5.84
CA ARG A 207 2.24 -16.41 6.33
C ARG A 207 3.10 -17.01 5.22
N PRO A 208 4.24 -17.66 5.56
CA PRO A 208 4.98 -18.46 4.59
C PRO A 208 4.08 -19.58 4.03
N ALA A 209 4.21 -19.85 2.73
CA ALA A 209 3.53 -20.95 2.07
C ALA A 209 4.34 -22.25 2.19
N LEU A 210 5.60 -22.24 1.72
CA LEU A 210 6.52 -23.37 1.79
C LEU A 210 7.83 -23.04 2.53
N GLY A 211 8.16 -21.76 2.69
CA GLY A 211 9.41 -21.29 3.28
C GLY A 211 9.39 -21.17 4.81
N SER A 212 10.49 -20.60 5.33
CA SER A 212 10.67 -20.34 6.76
C SER A 212 9.95 -19.06 7.19
N GLY A 213 9.32 -19.09 8.37
CA GLY A 213 8.70 -17.92 9.02
C GLY A 213 9.65 -16.74 9.15
N TYR A 214 10.92 -16.98 9.49
CA TYR A 214 11.93 -15.92 9.61
C TYR A 214 12.14 -15.16 8.29
N ARG A 215 12.18 -15.86 7.15
CA ARG A 215 12.34 -15.20 5.84
C ARG A 215 11.11 -14.37 5.47
N ALA A 216 9.92 -14.88 5.79
CA ALA A 216 8.67 -14.17 5.54
C ALA A 216 8.58 -12.89 6.36
N GLN A 217 8.92 -12.97 7.63
CA GLN A 217 9.00 -11.84 8.54
C GLN A 217 10.04 -10.82 8.08
N GLN A 218 11.26 -11.25 7.72
CA GLN A 218 12.30 -10.36 7.23
C GLN A 218 11.88 -9.62 5.94
N ALA A 219 11.20 -10.32 5.02
CA ALA A 219 10.67 -9.70 3.80
C ALA A 219 9.58 -8.65 4.13
N LEU A 220 8.74 -8.91 5.12
CA LEU A 220 7.72 -7.97 5.59
C LEU A 220 8.34 -6.75 6.28
N CYS A 221 9.30 -6.93 7.19
CA CYS A 221 9.99 -5.82 7.85
C CYS A 221 10.64 -4.87 6.84
N ALA A 222 11.22 -5.41 5.76
CA ALA A 222 11.81 -4.60 4.70
C ALA A 222 10.78 -3.73 3.95
N LEU A 223 9.49 -4.10 3.93
CA LEU A 223 8.42 -3.26 3.39
C LEU A 223 8.06 -2.10 4.32
N PHE A 224 8.17 -2.25 5.65
CA PHE A 224 7.86 -1.16 6.59
C PHE A 224 8.78 0.05 6.40
N ASP A 225 10.02 -0.17 5.96
CA ASP A 225 10.95 0.91 5.61
C ASP A 225 10.55 1.72 4.35
N LEU A 226 9.61 1.23 3.54
CA LEU A 226 9.30 1.85 2.24
C LEU A 226 8.81 3.29 2.39
N GLY A 227 7.90 3.54 3.33
CA GLY A 227 7.33 4.87 3.52
C GLY A 227 8.39 5.91 3.85
N GLY A 228 9.29 5.60 4.79
CA GLY A 228 10.44 6.45 5.12
C GLY A 228 11.33 6.73 3.90
N ARG A 229 11.70 5.68 3.14
CA ARG A 229 12.54 5.84 1.94
C ARG A 229 11.87 6.68 0.85
N ALA A 230 10.56 6.51 0.64
CA ALA A 230 9.80 7.29 -0.34
C ALA A 230 9.69 8.76 0.08
N ARG A 231 9.41 9.05 1.36
CA ARG A 231 9.39 10.41 1.91
C ARG A 231 10.76 11.08 1.86
N ASP A 232 11.80 10.38 2.29
CA ASP A 232 13.18 10.89 2.26
C ASP A 232 13.62 11.25 0.84
N ALA A 233 13.31 10.39 -0.14
CA ALA A 233 13.60 10.66 -1.55
C ALA A 233 12.87 11.93 -2.05
N ASN A 234 11.66 12.18 -1.58
CA ASN A 234 10.91 13.38 -1.90
C ASN A 234 11.51 14.64 -1.23
N LEU A 235 11.72 14.58 0.10
CA LEU A 235 12.24 15.69 0.91
C LEU A 235 13.64 16.12 0.44
N THR A 236 14.50 15.16 0.12
CA THR A 236 15.86 15.42 -0.38
C THR A 236 15.91 15.78 -1.86
N LYS A 237 14.77 15.76 -2.57
CA LYS A 237 14.67 15.97 -4.02
C LYS A 237 15.67 15.11 -4.78
N ALA A 238 15.70 13.81 -4.45
CA ALA A 238 16.68 12.88 -4.98
C ALA A 238 16.65 12.83 -6.52
N PRO A 239 17.80 13.02 -7.21
CA PRO A 239 17.81 13.15 -8.67
C PRO A 239 17.57 11.82 -9.41
N LYS A 240 17.96 10.70 -8.81
CA LYS A 240 17.88 9.35 -9.43
C LYS A 240 16.92 8.42 -8.71
N ARG A 241 17.08 8.27 -7.40
CA ARG A 241 16.26 7.38 -6.56
C ARG A 241 15.03 8.14 -6.08
N LYS A 242 14.13 8.41 -7.02
CA LYS A 242 12.87 9.11 -6.74
C LYS A 242 11.90 8.22 -5.93
N PRO A 243 10.84 8.78 -5.33
CA PRO A 243 9.88 7.99 -4.56
C PRO A 243 9.30 6.79 -5.34
N GLU A 244 8.90 6.99 -6.60
CA GLU A 244 8.36 5.95 -7.47
C GLU A 244 9.36 4.79 -7.73
N TYR A 245 10.67 5.08 -7.73
CA TYR A 245 11.71 4.06 -7.83
C TYR A 245 11.74 3.17 -6.57
N HIS A 246 11.60 3.77 -5.39
CA HIS A 246 11.57 3.02 -4.13
C HIS A 246 10.32 2.13 -4.04
N ILE A 247 9.16 2.65 -4.43
CA ILE A 247 7.90 1.89 -4.46
C ILE A 247 8.03 0.69 -5.41
N LYS A 248 8.44 0.92 -6.66
CA LYS A 248 8.65 -0.17 -7.64
C LYS A 248 9.61 -1.22 -7.11
N ARG A 249 10.74 -0.81 -6.57
CA ARG A 249 11.76 -1.72 -6.04
C ARG A 249 11.22 -2.56 -4.88
N ALA A 250 10.50 -1.95 -3.94
CA ALA A 250 9.94 -2.66 -2.79
C ALA A 250 8.90 -3.71 -3.22
N VAL A 251 7.98 -3.34 -4.12
CA VAL A 251 6.99 -4.28 -4.69
C VAL A 251 7.70 -5.44 -5.38
N GLN A 252 8.69 -5.16 -6.22
CA GLN A 252 9.45 -6.20 -6.93
C GLN A 252 10.25 -7.11 -5.99
N GLN A 253 10.88 -6.56 -4.96
CA GLN A 253 11.65 -7.34 -3.97
C GLN A 253 10.75 -8.28 -3.17
N TYR A 254 9.61 -7.78 -2.69
CA TYR A 254 8.67 -8.61 -1.95
C TYR A 254 8.02 -9.67 -2.86
N THR A 255 7.75 -9.33 -4.13
CA THR A 255 7.27 -10.28 -5.14
C THR A 255 8.26 -11.40 -5.40
N ALA A 256 9.54 -11.09 -5.59
CA ALA A 256 10.57 -12.09 -5.81
C ALA A 256 10.68 -13.07 -4.63
N TRP A 257 10.57 -12.57 -3.40
CA TRP A 257 10.50 -13.42 -2.23
C TRP A 257 9.21 -14.28 -2.23
N ALA A 258 8.05 -13.67 -2.43
CA ALA A 258 6.76 -14.36 -2.34
C ALA A 258 6.62 -15.47 -3.39
N MET A 259 7.03 -15.23 -4.63
CA MET A 259 6.96 -16.26 -5.68
C MET A 259 7.90 -17.43 -5.42
N LYS A 260 9.08 -17.16 -4.84
CA LYS A 260 10.00 -18.21 -4.40
C LYS A 260 9.43 -19.00 -3.22
N ASP A 261 8.79 -18.33 -2.27
CA ASP A 261 8.11 -18.94 -1.13
C ASP A 261 6.92 -19.84 -1.56
N GLY A 262 6.26 -19.51 -2.67
CA GLY A 262 5.21 -20.34 -3.28
C GLY A 262 5.69 -21.39 -4.28
N ALA A 263 7.00 -21.51 -4.53
CA ALA A 263 7.57 -22.37 -5.58
C ALA A 263 6.93 -22.19 -6.99
N VAL A 264 6.65 -20.92 -7.33
CA VAL A 264 6.08 -20.44 -8.61
C VAL A 264 6.97 -19.37 -9.27
N ASP A 265 8.19 -19.19 -8.76
CA ASP A 265 9.19 -18.24 -9.25
C ASP A 265 9.65 -18.50 -10.68
N HIS A 266 9.62 -19.75 -11.14
CA HIS A 266 9.90 -20.12 -12.52
C HIS A 266 8.79 -19.71 -13.51
N LEU A 267 7.53 -19.61 -13.05
CA LEU A 267 6.39 -19.19 -13.87
C LEU A 267 6.27 -17.66 -13.93
N TRP A 268 6.67 -16.98 -12.86
CA TRP A 268 6.46 -15.54 -12.69
C TRP A 268 7.05 -14.65 -13.81
N PRO A 269 8.24 -14.93 -14.39
CA PRO A 269 8.78 -14.10 -15.47
C PRO A 269 7.96 -14.18 -16.76
N THR A 270 7.32 -15.32 -17.01
CA THR A 270 6.57 -15.59 -18.25
C THR A 270 5.08 -15.29 -18.12
N LEU A 271 4.46 -15.68 -17.00
CA LEU A 271 3.02 -15.55 -16.76
C LEU A 271 2.77 -14.94 -15.38
N PRO A 272 3.12 -13.66 -15.15
CA PRO A 272 2.78 -12.98 -13.91
C PRO A 272 1.28 -12.71 -13.81
N LEU A 273 0.78 -12.42 -12.61
CA LEU A 273 -0.60 -11.93 -12.42
C LEU A 273 -0.71 -10.41 -12.39
N PHE A 274 0.43 -9.70 -12.34
CA PHE A 274 0.43 -8.26 -12.39
C PHE A 274 1.65 -7.66 -13.04
N LYS A 275 1.51 -6.41 -13.51
CA LYS A 275 2.61 -5.59 -14.02
C LYS A 275 2.75 -4.34 -13.16
N VAL A 276 3.97 -3.78 -13.12
CA VAL A 276 4.27 -2.53 -12.40
C VAL A 276 4.63 -1.45 -13.41
N VAL A 277 3.90 -0.34 -13.38
CA VAL A 277 4.15 0.83 -14.23
C VAL A 277 4.41 2.03 -13.33
N THR A 278 5.45 2.79 -13.64
CA THR A 278 5.83 3.96 -12.86
C THR A 278 6.18 5.11 -13.76
N TRP A 279 5.73 6.31 -13.42
CA TRP A 279 6.03 7.52 -14.19
C TRP A 279 6.34 8.71 -13.27
N PRO A 280 7.17 9.66 -13.74
CA PRO A 280 7.46 10.88 -12.98
C PRO A 280 6.21 11.75 -12.79
N LYS A 281 6.19 12.57 -11.73
CA LYS A 281 5.13 13.56 -11.46
C LYS A 281 4.83 14.52 -12.62
N THR A 282 5.81 14.75 -13.51
CA THR A 282 5.67 15.64 -14.67
C THR A 282 4.86 15.03 -15.82
N VAL A 283 4.64 13.72 -15.80
CA VAL A 283 3.90 12.99 -16.84
C VAL A 283 2.45 12.83 -16.38
N HIS A 284 1.51 13.09 -17.28
CA HIS A 284 0.08 12.97 -17.00
C HIS A 284 -0.30 11.50 -16.72
N ALA A 285 -1.20 11.28 -15.75
CA ALA A 285 -1.60 9.93 -15.31
C ALA A 285 -2.15 9.05 -16.45
N ALA A 286 -2.85 9.66 -17.41
CA ALA A 286 -3.38 8.96 -18.60
C ALA A 286 -2.30 8.22 -19.42
N VAL A 287 -1.05 8.71 -19.42
CA VAL A 287 0.04 8.01 -20.13
C VAL A 287 0.39 6.71 -19.41
N GLY A 288 0.46 6.75 -18.07
CA GLY A 288 0.72 5.57 -17.26
C GLY A 288 -0.43 4.55 -17.27
N GLU A 289 -1.66 5.05 -17.37
CA GLU A 289 -2.86 4.23 -17.56
C GLU A 289 -2.85 3.51 -18.92
N GLN A 290 -2.56 4.24 -20.00
CA GLN A 290 -2.45 3.65 -21.34
C GLN A 290 -1.34 2.59 -21.40
N GLU A 291 -0.18 2.88 -20.82
CA GLU A 291 0.93 1.91 -20.72
C GLU A 291 0.53 0.67 -19.90
N MET A 292 -0.26 0.85 -18.84
CA MET A 292 -0.75 -0.28 -18.04
C MET A 292 -1.79 -1.11 -18.80
N LEU A 293 -2.73 -0.47 -19.51
CA LEU A 293 -3.73 -1.17 -20.34
C LEU A 293 -3.06 -2.02 -21.42
N GLU A 294 -2.07 -1.48 -22.12
CA GLU A 294 -1.31 -2.21 -23.14
C GLU A 294 -0.61 -3.43 -22.52
N LYS A 295 0.09 -3.24 -21.39
CA LYS A 295 0.81 -4.32 -20.70
C LYS A 295 -0.11 -5.42 -20.18
N LEU A 296 -1.28 -5.06 -19.65
CA LEU A 296 -2.24 -6.04 -19.14
C LEU A 296 -3.05 -6.71 -20.25
N GLY A 297 -3.32 -6.01 -21.36
CA GLY A 297 -3.91 -6.61 -22.56
C GLY A 297 -2.98 -7.66 -23.20
N ASN A 298 -1.68 -7.35 -23.31
CA ASN A 298 -0.70 -8.34 -23.78
C ASN A 298 -0.61 -9.54 -22.84
N LEU A 299 -0.57 -9.29 -21.53
CA LEU A 299 -0.56 -10.35 -20.52
C LEU A 299 -1.85 -11.20 -20.53
N TYR A 300 -2.99 -10.59 -20.81
CA TYR A 300 -4.27 -11.30 -20.97
C TYR A 300 -4.18 -12.32 -22.10
N ASN A 301 -3.63 -11.90 -23.25
CA ASN A 301 -3.41 -12.80 -24.39
C ASN A 301 -2.39 -13.91 -24.05
N GLU A 302 -1.29 -13.57 -23.36
CA GLU A 302 -0.30 -14.58 -22.89
C GLU A 302 -0.96 -15.66 -22.01
N TRP A 303 -1.84 -15.28 -21.10
CA TRP A 303 -2.60 -16.23 -20.27
C TRP A 303 -3.65 -17.01 -21.06
N HIS A 304 -4.33 -16.34 -21.99
CA HIS A 304 -5.31 -16.96 -22.87
C HIS A 304 -4.68 -18.09 -23.69
N ASP A 305 -3.51 -17.83 -24.25
CA ASP A 305 -2.72 -18.81 -25.01
C ASP A 305 -2.17 -19.92 -24.12
N ALA A 306 -1.62 -19.58 -22.96
CA ALA A 306 -1.03 -20.55 -22.03
C ALA A 306 -2.05 -21.55 -21.47
N LEU A 307 -3.30 -21.14 -21.34
CA LEU A 307 -4.41 -21.99 -20.91
C LEU A 307 -5.06 -22.76 -22.07
N GLY A 308 -4.63 -22.54 -23.32
CA GLY A 308 -5.18 -23.21 -24.50
C GLY A 308 -6.66 -22.90 -24.72
N ILE A 309 -7.12 -21.70 -24.31
CA ILE A 309 -8.56 -21.35 -24.32
C ILE A 309 -9.12 -21.42 -25.74
N HIS A 310 -8.40 -20.87 -26.73
CA HIS A 310 -8.84 -20.90 -28.13
C HIS A 310 -9.03 -22.34 -28.63
N GLU A 311 -8.10 -23.24 -28.32
CA GLU A 311 -8.21 -24.65 -28.72
C GLU A 311 -9.36 -25.36 -28.01
N ALA A 312 -9.62 -25.01 -26.75
CA ALA A 312 -10.74 -25.56 -25.97
C ALA A 312 -12.10 -25.11 -26.53
N GLU A 313 -12.21 -23.84 -26.93
CA GLU A 313 -13.39 -23.28 -27.58
C GLU A 313 -13.63 -23.93 -28.95
N ASP A 314 -12.58 -24.08 -29.77
CA ASP A 314 -12.65 -24.71 -31.09
C ASP A 314 -13.05 -26.19 -31.02
N ARG A 315 -12.58 -26.91 -30.00
CA ARG A 315 -12.99 -28.30 -29.72
C ARG A 315 -14.39 -28.41 -29.11
N MET A 316 -15.03 -27.28 -28.79
CA MET A 316 -16.30 -27.22 -28.05
C MET A 316 -16.23 -28.02 -26.73
N ASP A 317 -15.10 -27.88 -26.03
CA ASP A 317 -14.89 -28.51 -24.74
C ASP A 317 -15.98 -28.03 -23.76
N LYS A 318 -16.55 -28.96 -22.97
CA LYS A 318 -17.64 -28.64 -22.03
C LYS A 318 -17.25 -27.65 -20.94
N VAL A 319 -15.95 -27.52 -20.67
CA VAL A 319 -15.37 -26.64 -19.66
C VAL A 319 -14.19 -25.93 -20.29
N VAL A 320 -14.39 -24.64 -20.60
CA VAL A 320 -13.33 -23.77 -21.11
C VAL A 320 -12.69 -23.05 -19.92
N PRO A 321 -11.35 -23.10 -19.75
CA PRO A 321 -10.67 -22.35 -18.69
C PRO A 321 -10.90 -20.84 -18.84
N GLU A 322 -11.01 -20.12 -17.73
CA GLU A 322 -11.06 -18.66 -17.72
C GLU A 322 -9.69 -18.05 -17.42
N VAL A 323 -9.38 -16.92 -18.06
CA VAL A 323 -8.18 -16.13 -17.75
C VAL A 323 -8.25 -15.63 -16.30
N PRO A 324 -7.19 -15.79 -15.49
CA PRO A 324 -7.20 -15.29 -14.12
C PRO A 324 -7.32 -13.76 -14.08
N THR A 325 -7.83 -13.24 -12.95
CA THR A 325 -7.87 -11.78 -12.76
C THR A 325 -6.45 -11.21 -12.79
N LEU A 326 -6.22 -10.28 -13.71
CA LEU A 326 -4.94 -9.57 -13.84
C LEU A 326 -4.99 -8.24 -13.11
N TYR A 327 -3.85 -7.85 -12.54
CA TYR A 327 -3.73 -6.63 -11.75
C TYR A 327 -2.63 -5.72 -12.28
N GLY A 328 -2.72 -4.44 -11.93
CA GLY A 328 -1.66 -3.47 -12.15
C GLY A 328 -1.26 -2.82 -10.83
N VAL A 329 0.03 -2.54 -10.69
CA VAL A 329 0.55 -1.61 -9.68
C VAL A 329 1.06 -0.38 -10.40
N THR A 330 0.41 0.75 -10.17
CA THR A 330 0.85 2.04 -10.69
C THR A 330 1.51 2.84 -9.58
N ALA A 331 2.58 3.57 -9.90
CA ALA A 331 3.15 4.52 -8.95
C ALA A 331 3.67 5.78 -9.63
N SER A 332 3.32 6.93 -9.08
CA SER A 332 3.86 8.22 -9.48
C SER A 332 4.13 9.05 -8.26
N HIS A 333 5.37 9.55 -8.14
CA HIS A 333 5.81 10.26 -6.94
C HIS A 333 5.59 9.37 -5.70
N THR A 334 4.93 9.88 -4.66
CA THR A 334 4.60 9.15 -3.42
C THR A 334 3.31 8.33 -3.51
N ILE A 335 2.56 8.45 -4.61
CA ILE A 335 1.25 7.81 -4.75
C ILE A 335 1.43 6.47 -5.46
N MET A 336 0.80 5.43 -4.92
CA MET A 336 0.71 4.09 -5.51
C MET A 336 -0.75 3.68 -5.60
N ALA A 337 -1.14 2.97 -6.65
CA ALA A 337 -2.47 2.37 -6.74
C ALA A 337 -2.41 0.92 -7.22
N PHE A 338 -3.37 0.13 -6.75
CA PHE A 338 -3.69 -1.18 -7.29
C PHE A 338 -4.90 -1.06 -8.20
N VAL A 339 -4.81 -1.68 -9.37
CA VAL A 339 -5.90 -1.73 -10.35
C VAL A 339 -6.13 -3.18 -10.77
N SER A 340 -7.36 -3.52 -11.14
CA SER A 340 -7.67 -4.76 -11.86
C SER A 340 -7.94 -4.47 -13.32
N TYR A 341 -7.54 -5.39 -14.19
CA TYR A 341 -7.85 -5.35 -15.61
C TYR A 341 -9.28 -5.87 -15.86
N GLY A 342 -10.10 -5.06 -16.51
CA GLY A 342 -11.37 -5.48 -17.08
C GLY A 342 -11.18 -5.71 -18.59
N PRO A 343 -11.15 -6.96 -19.07
CA PRO A 343 -11.04 -7.23 -20.50
C PRO A 343 -12.28 -6.70 -21.25
N PRO A 344 -12.19 -6.53 -22.58
CA PRO A 344 -13.34 -6.24 -23.41
C PRO A 344 -14.43 -7.30 -23.20
N SER A 345 -15.68 -6.87 -23.11
CA SER A 345 -16.85 -7.73 -22.90
C SER A 345 -17.97 -7.33 -23.87
N ALA A 346 -19.00 -8.16 -24.00
CA ALA A 346 -20.14 -7.85 -24.89
C ALA A 346 -20.77 -6.48 -24.60
N ASP A 347 -20.77 -6.06 -23.33
CA ASP A 347 -21.34 -4.79 -22.88
C ASP A 347 -20.35 -3.62 -22.95
N LYS A 348 -19.04 -3.89 -22.97
CA LYS A 348 -17.97 -2.87 -22.99
C LYS A 348 -16.89 -3.24 -24.01
N GLN A 349 -16.89 -2.55 -25.15
CA GLN A 349 -15.96 -2.80 -26.25
C GLN A 349 -14.50 -2.48 -25.92
N ASP A 350 -14.24 -1.52 -25.02
CA ASP A 350 -12.88 -1.13 -24.67
C ASP A 350 -12.42 -1.76 -23.34
N PRO A 351 -11.15 -2.21 -23.26
CA PRO A 351 -10.57 -2.65 -22.00
C PRO A 351 -10.45 -1.47 -21.03
N GLN A 352 -10.63 -1.74 -19.74
CA GLN A 352 -10.61 -0.72 -18.70
C GLN A 352 -9.77 -1.13 -17.50
N LEU A 353 -9.19 -0.16 -16.81
CA LEU A 353 -8.60 -0.36 -15.49
C LEU A 353 -9.63 0.01 -14.43
N ARG A 354 -9.80 -0.84 -13.42
CA ARG A 354 -10.66 -0.56 -12.28
C ARG A 354 -9.81 -0.37 -11.03
N LEU A 355 -9.95 0.77 -10.37
CA LEU A 355 -9.16 1.13 -9.19
C LEU A 355 -9.60 0.30 -7.97
N ILE A 356 -8.69 -0.50 -7.42
CA ILE A 356 -8.94 -1.29 -6.20
C ILE A 356 -8.65 -0.44 -4.96
N ALA A 357 -7.47 0.17 -4.91
CA ALA A 357 -7.02 0.96 -3.78
C ALA A 357 -5.91 1.93 -4.19
N MET A 358 -5.82 3.06 -3.50
CA MET A 358 -4.77 4.07 -3.69
C MET A 358 -4.16 4.43 -2.34
N PHE A 359 -2.84 4.60 -2.33
CA PHE A 359 -2.02 4.81 -1.13
C PHE A 359 -1.08 5.97 -1.37
N ASP A 360 -0.95 6.85 -0.38
CA ASP A 360 -0.01 7.98 -0.44
C ASP A 360 1.11 7.80 0.60
N PHE A 361 2.27 7.34 0.14
CA PHE A 361 3.47 7.19 0.97
C PHE A 361 4.07 8.54 1.40
N GLY A 362 3.51 9.67 0.96
CA GLY A 362 3.90 11.01 1.39
C GLY A 362 3.34 11.37 2.77
N LYS A 363 2.26 10.71 3.19
CA LYS A 363 1.61 10.94 4.48
C LYS A 363 2.29 10.16 5.59
N GLU A 364 2.61 10.86 6.68
CA GLU A 364 3.22 10.26 7.86
C GLU A 364 2.18 9.45 8.66
N GLY A 365 2.60 8.34 9.26
CA GLY A 365 1.78 7.53 10.16
C GLY A 365 0.98 6.40 9.48
N TYR A 366 1.04 6.30 8.16
CA TYR A 366 0.34 5.26 7.38
C TYR A 366 1.26 4.24 6.72
N GLU A 367 2.57 4.35 6.93
CA GLU A 367 3.59 3.57 6.23
C GLU A 367 3.40 2.07 6.46
N VAL A 368 3.09 1.71 7.71
CA VAL A 368 2.84 0.34 8.13
C VAL A 368 1.61 -0.23 7.43
N TRP A 369 0.51 0.52 7.39
CA TRP A 369 -0.74 0.09 6.77
C TRP A 369 -0.63 -0.02 5.25
N HIS A 370 0.12 0.88 4.61
CA HIS A 370 0.43 0.81 3.18
C HIS A 370 1.38 -0.36 2.85
N ALA A 371 2.36 -0.65 3.72
CA ALA A 371 3.22 -1.83 3.58
C ALA A 371 2.43 -3.13 3.71
N LEU A 372 1.49 -3.22 4.67
CA LEU A 372 0.57 -4.35 4.78
C LEU A 372 -0.31 -4.50 3.53
N ALA A 373 -0.73 -3.41 2.91
CA ALA A 373 -1.47 -3.47 1.64
C ALA A 373 -0.66 -4.12 0.51
N ILE A 374 0.63 -3.76 0.36
CA ILE A 374 1.55 -4.41 -0.59
C ILE A 374 1.70 -5.90 -0.24
N ALA A 375 1.90 -6.21 1.04
CA ALA A 375 2.07 -7.58 1.48
C ALA A 375 0.84 -8.44 1.17
N ILE A 376 -0.37 -7.93 1.42
CA ILE A 376 -1.65 -8.59 1.12
C ILE A 376 -1.77 -8.81 -0.39
N PHE A 377 -1.55 -7.77 -1.19
CA PHE A 377 -1.66 -7.82 -2.64
C PHE A 377 -0.75 -8.88 -3.27
N VAL A 378 0.53 -8.88 -2.91
CA VAL A 378 1.51 -9.81 -3.45
C VAL A 378 1.27 -11.23 -2.94
N THR A 379 0.88 -11.39 -1.67
CA THR A 379 0.54 -12.69 -1.07
C THR A 379 -0.69 -13.30 -1.72
N HIS A 380 -1.70 -12.49 -2.03
CA HIS A 380 -2.87 -12.88 -2.82
C HIS A 380 -2.44 -13.43 -4.19
N CYS A 381 -1.58 -12.69 -4.90
CA CYS A 381 -1.05 -13.14 -6.19
C CYS A 381 -0.23 -14.43 -6.08
N ARG A 382 0.60 -14.59 -5.03
CA ARG A 382 1.36 -15.83 -4.78
C ARG A 382 0.41 -17.01 -4.61
N ASN A 383 -0.57 -16.88 -3.72
CA ASN A 383 -1.52 -17.96 -3.44
C ASN A 383 -2.34 -18.31 -4.69
N ARG A 384 -2.72 -17.31 -5.49
CA ARG A 384 -3.43 -17.54 -6.75
C ARG A 384 -2.55 -18.23 -7.80
N MET A 385 -1.28 -17.82 -7.93
CA MET A 385 -0.31 -18.50 -8.79
C MET A 385 -0.09 -19.97 -8.40
N MET A 386 -0.07 -20.26 -7.10
CA MET A 386 0.05 -21.65 -6.62
C MET A 386 -1.12 -22.52 -7.06
N GLN A 387 -2.34 -21.98 -7.07
CA GLN A 387 -3.54 -22.67 -7.59
C GLN A 387 -3.47 -22.84 -9.11
N LEU A 388 -3.10 -21.77 -9.83
CA LEU A 388 -3.05 -21.78 -11.30
C LEU A 388 -1.96 -22.71 -11.84
N LYS A 389 -0.87 -22.92 -11.10
CA LYS A 389 0.19 -23.86 -11.46
C LYS A 389 -0.35 -25.26 -11.76
N GLU A 390 -1.40 -25.70 -11.05
CA GLU A 390 -2.01 -27.02 -11.25
C GLU A 390 -2.85 -27.11 -12.54
N MET A 391 -3.27 -25.97 -13.08
CA MET A 391 -4.07 -25.87 -14.30
C MET A 391 -3.22 -25.70 -15.57
N LEU A 392 -1.98 -25.24 -15.41
CA LEU A 392 -1.09 -25.06 -16.54
C LEU A 392 -0.60 -26.43 -17.02
N PRO A 393 -0.55 -26.68 -18.34
CA PRO A 393 -0.01 -27.93 -18.86
C PRO A 393 1.45 -28.08 -18.40
N ASP A 394 1.79 -29.27 -17.89
CA ASP A 394 3.17 -29.59 -17.51
C ASP A 394 4.07 -29.31 -18.72
N ARG A 395 4.98 -28.32 -18.60
CA ARG A 395 6.07 -28.19 -19.55
C ARG A 395 6.92 -29.44 -19.40
N GLN A 396 6.69 -30.44 -20.25
CA GLN A 396 7.65 -31.52 -20.43
C GLN A 396 9.00 -30.85 -20.70
N PRO A 397 10.04 -31.12 -19.89
CA PRO A 397 11.36 -30.69 -20.28
C PRO A 397 11.61 -31.34 -21.63
N LEU A 398 11.87 -30.52 -22.66
CA LEU A 398 12.42 -31.01 -23.90
C LEU A 398 13.68 -31.78 -23.50
N LEU A 399 13.57 -33.11 -23.47
CA LEU A 399 14.73 -33.98 -23.57
C LEU A 399 15.35 -33.56 -24.89
N GLN A 400 16.37 -32.72 -24.77
CA GLN A 400 17.29 -32.49 -25.85
C GLN A 400 17.96 -33.85 -26.02
N ASP A 401 17.41 -34.66 -26.93
CA ASP A 401 18.05 -35.88 -27.39
C ASP A 401 19.43 -35.45 -27.89
N ASP A 402 20.43 -35.72 -27.06
CA ASP A 402 21.82 -35.51 -27.38
C ASP A 402 22.13 -36.46 -28.56
N PRO A 403 22.41 -35.94 -29.77
CA PRO A 403 22.56 -36.79 -30.96
C PRO A 403 23.83 -37.65 -30.94
N ASP A 404 24.61 -37.63 -29.85
CA ASP A 404 25.90 -38.31 -29.70
C ASP A 404 25.94 -39.37 -28.56
N LEU A 405 24.80 -39.97 -28.19
CA LEU A 405 24.74 -41.17 -27.32
C LEU A 405 24.26 -42.44 -28.04
#